data_AF-A0A2K3LWL7-F1
#
_entry.id   AF-A0A2K3LWL7-F1
#
_cell.length_a   1.000
_cell.length_b   1.000
_cell.length_c   1.000
_cell.angle_alpha   90.00
_cell.angle_beta   90.00
_cell.angle_gamma   90.00
#
_symmetry.space_group_name_H-M   'P 1'
#
loop_
_entity.id
_entity.type
_entity.pdbx_description
1 polymer ?
#
loop_
_entity_poly.entity_id
_entity_poly.type
_entity_poly.pdbx_seq_one_letter_code
_entity_poly.pdbx_strand_id
1 'polypeptide(L)'
;CDFCGTHYFLLFCRGNLTEEGFLDRSGSWGDQGLCLVDWGRGIDLHLFPDHTIFKGDCRTSGFRCIEMQEDKPWKFQVDAYGLCGVVHTMLHNCYMEIVKKESSDGGSVYLPKLPFKRYWNADLWKTFFTKMLNNYPCHDDRKLLQELKKSFQDYMVSDPQCIKKLKELLAKQRASLCSA
;
A
#
# COMPACT_ATOMS: atom_id res chain seq x y z
N CYS A 1 -5.24 -15.80 19.13
CA CYS A 1 -4.63 -14.45 19.16
C CYS A 1 -4.02 -14.23 17.80
N ASP A 2 -4.83 -13.70 16.88
CA ASP A 2 -4.48 -13.67 15.46
C ASP A 2 -3.81 -12.32 15.17
N PHE A 3 -2.48 -12.37 15.10
CA PHE A 3 -1.62 -11.21 14.90
C PHE A 3 -1.50 -10.87 13.40
N CYS A 4 -1.64 -9.58 13.08
CA CYS A 4 -1.80 -9.02 11.74
C CYS A 4 -0.45 -8.65 11.13
N GLY A 5 -0.18 -9.06 9.88
CA GLY A 5 0.96 -8.57 9.12
C GLY A 5 0.78 -7.09 8.78
N THR A 6 1.82 -6.30 9.05
CA THR A 6 1.94 -4.84 8.90
C THR A 6 0.97 -4.00 9.73
N HIS A 7 1.27 -3.89 11.02
CA HIS A 7 0.78 -2.79 11.84
C HIS A 7 1.51 -1.50 11.40
N TYR A 8 0.78 -0.56 10.80
CA TYR A 8 1.25 0.82 10.67
C TYR A 8 0.70 1.61 11.86
N PHE A 9 1.58 2.27 12.62
CA PHE A 9 1.14 3.35 13.49
C PHE A 9 1.15 4.66 12.71
N LEU A 10 0.04 5.38 12.74
CA LEU A 10 0.03 6.80 12.39
C LEU A 10 0.80 7.55 13.48
N LEU A 11 1.98 8.07 13.13
CA LEU A 11 2.71 9.00 13.98
C LEU A 11 2.39 10.43 13.57
N PHE A 12 2.70 11.38 14.44
CA PHE A 12 2.40 12.79 14.19
C PHE A 12 3.40 13.39 13.20
N CYS A 13 2.92 13.96 12.09
CA CYS A 13 3.72 14.88 11.28
C CYS A 13 3.82 16.23 12.02
N ARG A 14 5.02 16.65 12.43
CA ARG A 14 5.23 17.83 13.28
C ARG A 14 4.99 19.19 12.61
N GLY A 15 4.88 19.25 11.28
CA GLY A 15 4.73 20.48 10.51
C GLY A 15 3.36 20.65 9.84
N ASN A 16 3.00 21.89 9.49
CA ASN A 16 1.87 22.15 8.59
C ASN A 16 2.28 21.82 7.15
N LEU A 17 1.41 21.08 6.43
CA LEU A 17 1.67 20.74 5.04
C LEU A 17 1.54 22.00 4.17
N THR A 18 2.62 22.40 3.50
CA THR A 18 2.59 23.41 2.42
C THR A 18 2.43 22.72 1.07
N GLU A 19 2.05 23.45 0.01
CA GLU A 19 1.91 22.87 -1.34
C GLU A 19 3.26 22.45 -1.92
N GLU A 20 4.27 23.30 -1.80
CA GLU A 20 5.65 22.99 -2.19
C GLU A 20 6.24 21.83 -1.34
N GLY A 21 5.95 21.82 -0.04
CA GLY A 21 6.37 20.77 0.88
C GLY A 21 5.64 19.43 0.72
N PHE A 22 4.54 19.37 -0.04
CA PHE A 22 3.89 18.10 -0.39
C PHE A 22 4.68 17.35 -1.48
N LEU A 23 5.20 18.10 -2.46
CA LEU A 23 6.00 17.56 -3.57
C LEU A 23 7.42 17.21 -3.13
N ASP A 24 8.05 18.11 -2.36
CA ASP A 24 9.39 17.95 -1.84
C ASP A 24 9.40 17.40 -0.40
N ARG A 25 8.58 16.38 -0.09
CA ARG A 25 8.68 15.68 1.21
C ARG A 25 10.03 14.95 1.31
N SER A 26 11.08 15.70 1.57
CA SER A 26 12.48 15.32 1.78
C SER A 26 12.86 15.31 3.28
N GLY A 27 11.90 15.60 4.16
CA GLY A 27 12.06 15.56 5.62
C GLY A 27 12.25 14.14 6.18
N SER A 28 12.65 14.08 7.46
CA SER A 28 12.91 12.82 8.17
C SER A 28 11.67 11.93 8.23
N TRP A 29 11.84 10.60 8.33
CA TRP A 29 10.71 9.65 8.47
C TRP A 29 9.77 10.02 9.63
N GLY A 30 10.31 10.60 10.70
CA GLY A 30 9.53 11.08 11.85
C GLY A 30 8.57 12.22 11.52
N ASP A 31 8.82 12.96 10.44
CA ASP A 31 7.98 14.07 9.98
C ASP A 31 6.96 13.63 8.93
N GLN A 32 6.94 12.35 8.50
CA GLN A 32 6.01 11.92 7.44
C GLN A 32 4.62 11.52 7.96
N GLY A 33 4.51 11.30 9.27
CA GLY A 33 3.25 11.01 9.95
C GLY A 33 2.77 9.55 9.87
N LEU A 34 3.66 8.63 9.48
CA LEU A 34 3.38 7.20 9.43
C LEU A 34 4.66 6.44 9.83
N CYS A 35 4.50 5.35 10.58
CA CYS A 35 5.59 4.48 11.00
C CYS A 35 5.16 3.03 10.89
N LEU A 36 6.04 2.24 10.27
CA LEU A 36 5.96 0.78 10.28
C LEU A 36 6.40 0.28 11.66
N VAL A 37 5.57 -0.56 12.26
CA VAL A 37 5.92 -1.24 13.52
C VAL A 37 5.77 -2.75 13.37
N ASP A 38 6.08 -3.45 14.45
CA ASP A 38 5.92 -4.89 14.58
C ASP A 38 6.69 -5.68 13.51
N TRP A 39 7.99 -5.83 13.79
CA TRP A 39 8.93 -6.57 12.97
C TRP A 39 8.99 -8.06 13.34
N GLY A 40 8.01 -8.58 14.10
CA GLY A 40 8.02 -9.96 14.58
C GLY A 40 7.99 -11.03 13.48
N ARG A 41 7.60 -10.65 12.26
CA ARG A 41 7.66 -11.49 11.04
C ARG A 41 8.54 -10.89 9.93
N GLY A 42 9.37 -9.90 10.26
CA GLY A 42 10.31 -9.33 9.31
C GLY A 42 11.36 -10.35 8.88
N ILE A 43 11.75 -10.29 7.61
CA ILE A 43 12.81 -11.14 7.05
C ILE A 43 14.02 -10.26 6.77
N ASP A 44 15.12 -10.51 7.48
CA ASP A 44 16.40 -9.87 7.17
C ASP A 44 17.07 -10.61 5.99
N LEU A 45 17.06 -9.95 4.82
CA LEU A 45 17.64 -10.50 3.60
C LEU A 45 19.17 -10.61 3.63
N HIS A 46 19.87 -9.86 4.51
CA HIS A 46 21.33 -9.93 4.63
C HIS A 46 21.82 -11.25 5.24
N LEU A 47 20.92 -12.01 5.87
CA LEU A 47 21.21 -13.34 6.41
C LEU A 47 21.15 -14.45 5.35
N PHE A 48 20.76 -14.11 4.12
CA PHE A 48 20.61 -15.06 3.02
C PHE A 48 21.53 -14.69 1.85
N PRO A 49 21.88 -15.67 0.98
CA PRO A 49 22.57 -15.37 -0.27
C PRO A 49 21.79 -14.40 -1.15
N ASP A 50 22.52 -13.67 -1.99
CA ASP A 50 21.93 -12.83 -3.02
C ASP A 50 20.96 -13.65 -3.89
N HIS A 51 19.89 -12.99 -4.33
CA HIS A 51 18.82 -13.60 -5.14
C HIS A 51 17.98 -14.70 -4.44
N THR A 52 18.11 -14.87 -3.12
CA THR A 52 17.21 -15.76 -2.36
C THR A 52 15.73 -15.39 -2.58
N ILE A 53 14.92 -16.41 -2.85
CA ILE A 53 13.46 -16.39 -2.93
C ILE A 53 12.89 -17.38 -1.91
N PHE A 54 11.72 -17.08 -1.36
CA PHE A 54 11.09 -17.87 -0.32
C PHE A 54 9.94 -18.69 -0.90
N LYS A 55 9.66 -19.82 -0.27
CA LYS A 55 8.46 -20.61 -0.53
C LYS A 55 7.89 -21.05 0.82
N GLY A 56 6.59 -20.94 0.97
CA GLY A 56 5.91 -21.24 2.23
C GLY A 56 4.63 -20.44 2.38
N ASP A 57 3.82 -20.85 3.34
CA ASP A 57 2.52 -20.26 3.62
C ASP A 57 2.47 -19.77 5.06
N CYS A 58 2.07 -18.51 5.26
CA CYS A 58 1.91 -17.93 6.59
C CYS A 58 0.69 -18.48 7.36
N ARG A 59 -0.13 -19.31 6.69
CA ARG A 59 -1.33 -20.03 7.19
C ARG A 59 -2.42 -19.14 7.79
N THR A 60 -2.28 -17.82 7.67
CA THR A 60 -3.24 -16.85 8.19
C THR A 60 -4.01 -16.30 7.00
N SER A 61 -5.29 -16.66 6.87
CA SER A 61 -6.09 -16.51 5.64
C SER A 61 -6.06 -15.11 5.02
N GLY A 62 -6.01 -14.05 5.84
CA GLY A 62 -5.97 -12.65 5.37
C GLY A 62 -4.60 -12.13 4.92
N PHE A 63 -3.51 -12.88 5.12
CA PHE A 63 -2.13 -12.43 4.83
C PHE A 63 -1.41 -13.31 3.82
N ARG A 64 -2.15 -14.14 3.08
CA ARG A 64 -1.61 -15.01 2.04
C ARG A 64 -1.55 -14.23 0.74
N CYS A 65 -0.34 -13.82 0.31
CA CYS A 65 -0.17 -13.21 -1.00
C CYS A 65 -0.52 -14.21 -2.12
N ILE A 66 -0.68 -13.73 -3.34
CA ILE A 66 -1.13 -14.54 -4.48
C ILE A 66 -0.20 -15.73 -4.71
N GLU A 67 1.10 -15.52 -4.59
CA GLU A 67 2.10 -16.56 -4.73
C GLU A 67 1.96 -17.64 -3.66
N MET A 68 1.66 -17.27 -2.40
CA MET A 68 1.37 -18.25 -1.34
C MET A 68 0.10 -19.05 -1.64
N GLN A 69 -0.93 -18.42 -2.21
CA GLN A 69 -2.19 -19.08 -2.57
C GLN A 69 -2.01 -20.06 -3.74
N GLU A 70 -1.10 -19.76 -4.67
CA GLU A 70 -0.79 -20.60 -5.85
C GLU A 70 0.43 -21.53 -5.65
N ASP A 71 0.98 -21.65 -4.43
CA ASP A 71 2.18 -22.43 -4.10
C ASP A 71 3.44 -22.06 -4.93
N LYS A 72 3.54 -20.76 -5.27
CA LYS A 72 4.67 -20.16 -6.00
C LYS A 72 5.69 -19.52 -5.06
N PRO A 73 6.95 -19.37 -5.50
CA PRO A 73 7.95 -18.61 -4.76
C PRO A 73 7.59 -17.13 -4.67
N TRP A 74 7.97 -16.49 -3.57
CA TRP A 74 7.73 -15.08 -3.27
C TRP A 74 8.92 -14.44 -2.55
N LYS A 75 8.99 -13.12 -2.62
CA LYS A 75 9.95 -12.29 -1.88
C LYS A 75 9.24 -11.01 -1.41
N PHE A 76 9.38 -9.91 -2.14
CA PHE A 76 8.78 -8.62 -1.80
C PHE A 76 7.26 -8.56 -2.09
N GLN A 77 6.73 -9.51 -2.86
CA GLN A 77 5.31 -9.61 -3.19
C GLN A 77 4.41 -9.74 -1.95
N VAL A 78 4.93 -10.30 -0.85
CA VAL A 78 4.19 -10.39 0.42
C VAL A 78 3.90 -9.00 1.01
N ASP A 79 4.88 -8.10 0.97
CA ASP A 79 4.72 -6.73 1.46
C ASP A 79 3.85 -5.91 0.51
N ALA A 80 3.98 -6.14 -0.80
CA ALA A 80 3.11 -5.55 -1.82
C ALA A 80 1.63 -5.90 -1.59
N TYR A 81 1.35 -7.18 -1.32
CA TYR A 81 0.02 -7.66 -0.99
C TYR A 81 -0.50 -7.05 0.33
N GLY A 82 0.37 -6.98 1.36
CA GLY A 82 0.04 -6.33 2.63
C GLY A 82 -0.34 -4.86 2.45
N LEU A 83 0.42 -4.11 1.65
CA LEU A 83 0.11 -2.72 1.33
C LEU A 83 -1.24 -2.59 0.61
N CYS A 84 -1.56 -3.49 -0.33
CA CYS A 84 -2.88 -3.56 -0.94
C CYS A 84 -4.00 -3.81 0.09
N GLY A 85 -3.76 -4.69 1.07
CA GLY A 85 -4.68 -4.95 2.16
C GLY A 85 -4.98 -3.69 3.01
N VAL A 86 -3.94 -2.93 3.36
CA VAL A 86 -4.08 -1.68 4.11
C VAL A 86 -4.82 -0.61 3.31
N VAL A 87 -4.44 -0.40 2.04
CA VAL A 87 -5.12 0.55 1.14
C VAL A 87 -6.60 0.18 0.97
N HIS A 88 -6.90 -1.10 0.75
CA HIS A 88 -8.28 -1.56 0.63
C HIS A 88 -9.08 -1.30 1.90
N THR A 89 -8.49 -1.56 3.07
CA THR A 89 -9.13 -1.30 4.36
C THR A 89 -9.41 0.19 4.54
N MET A 90 -8.49 1.08 4.16
CA MET A 90 -8.73 2.53 4.21
C MET A 90 -9.85 2.99 3.26
N LEU A 91 -10.02 2.34 2.11
CA LEU A 91 -11.05 2.69 1.13
C LEU A 91 -12.43 2.12 1.49
N HIS A 92 -12.48 0.85 1.87
CA HIS A 92 -13.71 0.07 2.00
C HIS A 92 -14.11 -0.22 3.44
N ASN A 93 -13.24 0.05 4.42
CA ASN A 93 -13.44 -0.26 5.84
C ASN A 93 -13.70 -1.76 6.10
N CYS A 94 -13.09 -2.63 5.28
CA CYS A 94 -13.12 -4.07 5.44
C CYS A 94 -11.85 -4.70 4.86
N TYR A 95 -11.55 -5.93 5.28
CA TYR A 95 -10.42 -6.69 4.75
C TYR A 95 -10.55 -6.93 3.25
N MET A 96 -9.39 -6.99 2.59
CA MET A 96 -9.32 -7.21 1.14
C MET A 96 -9.61 -8.68 0.82
N GLU A 97 -10.58 -8.88 -0.06
CA GLU A 97 -10.76 -10.14 -0.79
C GLU A 97 -10.36 -9.93 -2.25
N ILE A 98 -9.65 -10.89 -2.83
CA ILE A 98 -9.24 -10.84 -4.24
C ILE A 98 -10.07 -11.80 -5.09
N VAL A 99 -10.24 -11.45 -6.36
CA VAL A 99 -10.84 -12.32 -7.39
C VAL A 99 -9.92 -12.40 -8.58
N LYS A 100 -9.81 -13.61 -9.16
CA LYS A 100 -9.14 -13.86 -10.42
C LYS A 100 -10.13 -13.58 -11.56
N LYS A 101 -9.84 -12.59 -12.40
CA LYS A 101 -10.64 -12.27 -13.58
C LYS A 101 -9.90 -12.67 -14.83
N GLU A 102 -10.62 -13.27 -15.78
CA GLU A 102 -10.07 -13.49 -17.11
C GLU A 102 -9.90 -12.14 -17.82
N SER A 103 -8.74 -11.99 -18.44
CA SER A 103 -8.38 -10.82 -19.23
C SER A 103 -8.61 -11.12 -20.71
N SER A 104 -8.91 -10.08 -21.48
CA SER A 104 -9.24 -10.18 -22.91
C SER A 104 -8.09 -10.70 -23.80
N ASP A 105 -6.87 -10.74 -23.26
CA ASP A 105 -5.66 -11.31 -23.87
C ASP A 105 -5.48 -12.82 -23.59
N GLY A 106 -6.45 -13.47 -22.95
CA GLY A 106 -6.36 -14.88 -22.55
C GLY A 106 -5.57 -15.12 -21.26
N GLY A 107 -5.12 -14.05 -20.59
CA GLY A 107 -4.50 -14.10 -19.27
C GLY A 107 -5.52 -14.06 -18.13
N SER A 108 -5.01 -14.08 -16.90
CA SER A 108 -5.81 -13.88 -15.68
C SER A 108 -5.20 -12.79 -14.82
N VAL A 109 -6.02 -11.88 -14.31
CA VAL A 109 -5.61 -10.75 -13.47
C VAL A 109 -6.33 -10.80 -12.13
N TYR A 110 -5.58 -10.63 -11.05
CA TYR A 110 -6.08 -10.49 -9.69
C TYR A 110 -6.44 -9.05 -9.38
N LEU A 111 -7.65 -8.84 -8.86
CA LEU A 111 -8.17 -7.55 -8.43
C LEU A 111 -8.96 -7.68 -7.12
N PRO A 112 -9.11 -6.59 -6.34
CA PRO A 112 -10.06 -6.57 -5.24
C PRO A 112 -11.48 -6.92 -5.72
N LYS A 113 -12.19 -7.71 -4.90
CA LYS A 113 -13.56 -8.15 -5.17
C LYS A 113 -14.55 -6.99 -5.15
N LEU A 114 -14.36 -6.04 -4.24
CA LEU A 114 -15.23 -4.88 -4.12
C LEU A 114 -14.95 -3.86 -5.22
N PRO A 115 -16.00 -3.30 -5.85
CA PRO A 115 -15.83 -2.27 -6.87
C PRO A 115 -15.45 -0.93 -6.23
N PHE A 116 -14.61 -0.14 -6.92
CA PHE A 116 -14.31 1.23 -6.53
C PHE A 116 -15.56 2.12 -6.65
N LYS A 117 -15.74 3.04 -5.69
CA LYS A 117 -16.88 3.97 -5.70
C LYS A 117 -16.74 4.99 -6.83
N ARG A 118 -17.88 5.40 -7.41
CA ARG A 118 -17.95 6.32 -8.57
C ARG A 118 -17.23 7.66 -8.36
N TYR A 119 -17.19 8.16 -7.13
CA TYR A 119 -16.56 9.43 -6.79
C TYR A 119 -15.07 9.30 -6.44
N TRP A 120 -14.49 8.11 -6.54
CA TRP A 120 -13.04 7.91 -6.46
C TRP A 120 -12.42 7.93 -7.85
N ASN A 121 -11.12 8.18 -7.91
CA ASN A 121 -10.33 7.97 -9.12
C ASN A 121 -10.14 6.46 -9.36
N ALA A 122 -11.18 5.80 -9.89
CA ALA A 122 -11.23 4.35 -10.05
C ALA A 122 -10.09 3.83 -10.96
N ASP A 123 -9.69 4.58 -11.97
CA ASP A 123 -8.60 4.21 -12.88
C ASP A 123 -7.23 4.23 -12.20
N LEU A 124 -6.98 5.25 -11.35
CA LEU A 124 -5.77 5.33 -10.55
C LEU A 124 -5.67 4.15 -9.58
N TRP A 125 -6.75 3.86 -8.85
CA TRP A 125 -6.79 2.72 -7.93
C TRP A 125 -6.67 1.39 -8.66
N LYS A 126 -7.37 1.21 -9.79
CA LYS A 126 -7.25 -0.01 -10.61
C LYS A 126 -5.82 -0.22 -11.09
N THR A 127 -5.14 0.85 -11.53
CA THR A 127 -3.72 0.80 -11.92
C THR A 127 -2.85 0.37 -10.74
N PHE A 128 -3.05 0.97 -9.56
CA PHE A 128 -2.33 0.63 -8.33
C PHE A 128 -2.48 -0.86 -7.98
N PHE A 129 -3.72 -1.35 -7.82
CA PHE A 129 -3.95 -2.75 -7.45
C PHE A 129 -3.47 -3.72 -8.53
N THR A 130 -3.62 -3.38 -9.81
CA THR A 130 -3.12 -4.25 -10.90
C THR A 130 -1.60 -4.38 -10.83
N LYS A 131 -0.89 -3.25 -10.72
CA LYS A 131 0.58 -3.21 -10.63
C LYS A 131 1.10 -3.97 -9.41
N MET A 132 0.48 -3.76 -8.24
CA MET A 132 0.93 -4.33 -6.97
C MET A 132 0.59 -5.81 -6.81
N LEU A 133 -0.55 -6.28 -7.34
CA LEU A 133 -0.97 -7.67 -7.18
C LEU A 133 -0.45 -8.60 -8.29
N ASN A 134 -0.18 -8.08 -9.49
CA ASN A 134 0.10 -8.92 -10.66
C ASN A 134 1.48 -8.68 -11.26
N ASN A 135 2.00 -7.45 -11.17
CA ASN A 135 3.20 -7.04 -11.88
C ASN A 135 4.32 -6.63 -10.91
N TYR A 136 4.25 -7.11 -9.66
CA TYR A 136 5.23 -6.72 -8.65
C TYR A 136 6.54 -7.49 -8.86
N PRO A 137 7.67 -6.78 -9.06
CA PRO A 137 8.94 -7.41 -9.40
C PRO A 137 9.54 -8.17 -8.22
N CYS A 138 10.26 -9.24 -8.52
CA CYS A 138 10.91 -10.09 -7.49
C CYS A 138 12.21 -9.48 -6.94
N HIS A 139 12.87 -8.57 -7.69
CA HIS A 139 14.24 -8.14 -7.40
C HIS A 139 14.42 -6.63 -7.23
N ASP A 140 13.78 -5.80 -8.07
CA ASP A 140 13.86 -4.34 -7.99
C ASP A 140 12.47 -3.72 -8.18
N ASP A 141 11.89 -3.29 -7.07
CA ASP A 141 10.58 -2.65 -6.94
C ASP A 141 10.65 -1.12 -6.97
N ARG A 142 11.85 -0.53 -6.90
CA ARG A 142 12.04 0.92 -6.73
C ARG A 142 11.38 1.71 -7.85
N LYS A 143 11.58 1.27 -9.10
CA LYS A 143 10.99 1.93 -10.26
C LYS A 143 9.47 1.88 -10.23
N LEU A 144 8.90 0.71 -9.91
CA LEU A 144 7.45 0.53 -9.82
C LEU A 144 6.85 1.44 -8.74
N LEU A 145 7.46 1.46 -7.55
CA LEU A 145 7.02 2.28 -6.43
C LEU A 145 7.18 3.78 -6.71
N GLN A 146 8.25 4.20 -7.38
CA GLN A 146 8.45 5.59 -7.81
C GLN A 146 7.39 6.02 -8.82
N GLU A 147 7.08 5.19 -9.82
CA GLU A 147 6.03 5.47 -10.80
C GLU A 147 4.65 5.57 -10.14
N LEU A 148 4.34 4.65 -9.22
CA LEU A 148 3.09 4.68 -8.46
C LEU A 148 3.02 5.94 -7.60
N LYS A 149 4.05 6.23 -6.81
CA LYS A 149 4.14 7.46 -6.00
C LYS A 149 3.91 8.70 -6.85
N LYS A 150 4.58 8.80 -8.01
CA LYS A 150 4.43 9.91 -8.94
C LYS A 150 2.98 10.03 -9.44
N SER A 151 2.33 8.94 -9.84
CA SER A 151 0.93 8.98 -10.29
C SER A 151 -0.04 9.52 -9.23
N PHE A 152 0.17 9.18 -7.95
CA PHE A 152 -0.62 9.73 -6.85
C PHE A 152 -0.30 11.21 -6.59
N GLN A 153 0.97 11.61 -6.67
CA GLN A 153 1.37 13.02 -6.54
C GLN A 153 0.78 13.87 -7.68
N ASP A 154 0.88 13.41 -8.92
CA ASP A 154 0.33 14.06 -10.10
C ASP A 154 -1.20 14.24 -9.96
N TYR A 155 -1.91 13.21 -9.49
CA TYR A 155 -3.34 13.32 -9.18
C TYR A 155 -3.63 14.37 -8.11
N MET A 156 -2.87 14.38 -7.02
CA MET A 156 -3.06 15.35 -5.93
C MET A 156 -2.81 16.79 -6.34
N VAL A 157 -1.88 17.03 -7.28
CA VAL A 157 -1.55 18.37 -7.79
C VAL A 157 -2.46 18.78 -8.95
N SER A 158 -3.09 17.83 -9.65
CA SER A 158 -3.98 18.11 -10.79
C SER A 158 -5.19 18.97 -10.43
N ASP A 159 -5.62 18.95 -9.17
CA ASP A 159 -6.70 19.80 -8.65
C ASP A 159 -6.26 20.45 -7.32
N PRO A 160 -6.10 21.79 -7.27
CA PRO A 160 -5.76 22.50 -6.04
C PRO A 160 -6.70 22.21 -4.86
N GLN A 161 -7.96 21.84 -5.13
CA GLN A 161 -8.90 21.46 -4.09
C GLN A 161 -8.49 20.18 -3.35
N CYS A 162 -7.78 19.26 -4.00
CA CYS A 162 -7.28 18.04 -3.37
C CYS A 162 -6.33 18.35 -2.22
N ILE A 163 -5.35 19.24 -2.46
CA ILE A 163 -4.38 19.61 -1.43
C ILE A 163 -5.05 20.41 -0.32
N LYS A 164 -5.94 21.36 -0.66
CA LYS A 164 -6.71 22.11 0.34
C LYS A 164 -7.53 21.18 1.24
N LYS A 165 -8.28 20.26 0.64
CA LYS A 165 -9.08 19.26 1.37
C LYS A 165 -8.21 18.36 2.23
N LEU A 166 -7.03 17.94 1.74
CA LEU A 166 -6.08 17.16 2.51
C LEU A 166 -5.62 17.91 3.76
N LYS A 167 -5.25 19.20 3.64
CA LYS A 167 -4.86 20.04 4.80
C LYS A 167 -5.98 20.10 5.85
N GLU A 168 -7.23 20.31 5.40
CA GLU A 168 -8.40 20.35 6.30
C GLU A 168 -8.65 19.01 7.00
N LEU A 169 -8.54 17.89 6.28
CA LEU A 169 -8.70 16.54 6.85
C LEU A 169 -7.60 16.21 7.86
N LEU A 170 -6.35 16.56 7.57
CA LEU A 170 -5.23 16.38 8.50
C LEU A 170 -5.42 17.22 9.77
N ALA A 171 -5.92 18.46 9.65
CA ALA A 171 -6.23 19.29 10.81
C ALA A 171 -7.35 18.69 11.68
N LYS A 172 -8.42 18.17 11.06
CA LYS A 172 -9.51 17.47 11.77
C LYS A 172 -9.03 16.20 12.47
N GLN A 173 -8.20 15.40 11.80
CA GLN A 173 -7.61 14.19 12.38
C GLN A 173 -6.75 14.54 13.61
N ARG A 174 -5.93 15.59 13.54
CA ARG A 174 -5.14 16.08 14.67
C ARG A 174 -6.02 16.49 15.85
N ALA A 175 -7.07 17.28 15.60
CA ALA A 175 -7.99 17.70 16.64
C ALA A 175 -8.65 16.51 17.36
N SER A 176 -9.12 15.51 16.59
CA SER A 176 -9.76 14.31 17.13
C SER A 176 -8.82 13.43 17.97
N LEU A 177 -7.53 13.38 17.62
CA LEU A 177 -6.53 12.58 18.33
C LEU A 177 -6.03 13.28 19.60
N CYS A 178 -6.03 14.61 19.65
CA CYS A 178 -5.67 15.37 20.86
C CYS A 178 -6.82 15.45 21.87
N SER A 179 -8.05 15.15 21.46
CA SER A 179 -9.24 15.13 22.33
C SER A 179 -9.58 13.76 22.90
N ALA A 180 -8.81 12.72 22.54
CA ALA A 180 -8.96 11.34 23.00
C ALA A 180 -7.87 11.00 24.02
#